data_AF-A0A1I3A6Q2-F1
#
_entry.id   AF-A0A1I3A6Q2-F1
#
_cell.length_a   1.000
_cell.length_b   1.000
_cell.length_c   1.000
_cell.angle_alpha   90.00
_cell.angle_beta   90.00
_cell.angle_gamma   90.00
#
_symmetry.space_group_name_H-M   'P 1'
#
loop_
_entity.id
_entity.type
_entity.pdbx_description
1 polymer ?
#
loop_
_entity_poly.entity_id
_entity_poly.type
_entity_poly.pdbx_seq_one_letter_code
_entity_poly.pdbx_strand_id
1 'polypeptide(L)'
;MFLGMSFPRPTASLDVLWRPREGTDVQRVHWSDDAVSLGWHKDDDHPDLGTTHFQVETEGEPVHEPGNIEAEAPLSFLEICLDRLPEKLRETGDR
;
A
#
# COMPACT_ATOMS: atom_id res chain seq x y z
N MET A 1 8.77 -16.53 -8.30
CA MET A 1 8.84 -15.50 -9.37
C MET A 1 7.82 -14.45 -9.00
N PHE A 2 8.24 -13.19 -8.83
CA PHE A 2 7.39 -12.14 -8.24
C PHE A 2 6.13 -11.84 -9.07
N LEU A 3 6.11 -12.16 -10.37
CA LEU A 3 4.91 -12.17 -11.20
C LEU A 3 5.08 -13.22 -12.32
N GLY A 4 4.58 -14.44 -12.09
CA GLY A 4 4.54 -15.50 -13.12
C GLY A 4 3.43 -15.30 -14.18
N MET A 5 2.63 -14.24 -14.02
CA MET A 5 1.55 -13.86 -14.92
C MET A 5 1.79 -12.43 -15.41
N SER A 6 1.55 -12.15 -16.69
CA SER A 6 1.57 -10.78 -17.19
C SER A 6 0.42 -10.01 -16.53
N PHE A 7 0.76 -8.97 -15.77
CA PHE A 7 -0.24 -8.03 -15.28
C PHE A 7 -0.72 -7.17 -16.46
N PRO A 8 -2.03 -6.91 -16.62
CA PRO A 8 -2.57 -6.24 -17.81
C PRO A 8 -2.16 -4.78 -17.94
N ARG A 9 -1.56 -4.19 -16.89
CA ARG A 9 -1.16 -2.79 -16.84
C ARG A 9 0.34 -2.68 -17.16
N PRO A 10 0.71 -2.12 -18.33
CA PRO A 10 2.09 -2.18 -18.83
C PRO A 10 3.02 -1.17 -18.13
N THR A 11 2.47 -0.19 -17.41
CA THR A 11 3.20 0.87 -16.74
C THR A 11 2.61 1.12 -15.35
N ALA A 12 3.46 1.17 -14.34
CA ALA A 12 3.10 1.53 -12.97
C ALA A 12 4.34 2.07 -12.24
N SER A 13 4.11 2.82 -11.15
CA SER A 13 5.12 3.16 -10.16
C SER A 13 4.85 2.43 -8.84
N LEU A 14 5.92 2.15 -8.11
CA LEU A 14 5.87 1.71 -6.72
C LEU A 14 6.72 2.67 -5.89
N ASP A 15 6.05 3.49 -5.09
CA ASP A 15 6.68 4.42 -4.17
C ASP A 15 6.89 3.76 -2.81
N VAL A 16 8.15 3.74 -2.36
CA VAL A 16 8.54 3.28 -1.03
C VAL A 16 9.13 4.45 -0.26
N LEU A 17 8.55 4.77 0.89
CA LEU A 17 9.01 5.82 1.78
C LEU A 17 9.22 5.26 3.18
N TRP A 18 10.31 5.71 3.81
CA TRP A 18 10.55 5.55 5.22
C TRP A 18 11.14 6.85 5.77
N ARG A 19 10.54 7.36 6.84
CA ARG A 19 10.97 8.56 7.57
C ARG A 19 11.02 8.22 9.06
N PRO A 20 12.21 8.02 9.64
CA PRO A 20 12.37 7.81 11.07
C PRO A 20 11.82 8.99 11.88
N ARG A 21 11.15 8.72 13.02
CA ARG A 21 10.63 9.76 13.92
C ARG A 21 10.83 9.36 15.39
N GLU A 22 10.72 10.33 16.30
CA GLU A 22 10.54 10.02 17.71
C GLU A 22 9.14 9.42 17.91
N GLY A 23 9.07 8.19 18.43
CA GLY A 23 7.83 7.42 18.50
C GLY A 23 7.66 6.51 17.28
N THR A 24 6.59 6.71 16.52
CA THR A 24 6.24 5.87 15.38
C THR A 24 6.84 6.41 14.09
N ASP A 25 7.62 5.57 13.41
CA ASP A 25 8.15 5.89 12.07
C ASP A 25 7.03 6.06 11.06
N VAL A 26 7.24 6.98 10.10
CA VAL A 26 6.34 7.07 8.95
C VAL A 26 6.84 6.23 7.80
N GLN A 27 5.96 5.37 7.30
CA GLN A 27 6.27 4.38 6.26
C GLN A 27 5.17 4.38 5.21
N ARG A 28 5.51 4.17 3.95
CA ARG A 28 4.54 4.05 2.87
C ARG A 28 5.05 3.11 1.79
N VAL A 29 4.17 2.23 1.32
CA VAL A 29 4.37 1.43 0.11
C VAL A 29 3.14 1.62 -0.75
N HIS A 30 3.30 2.31 -1.88
CA HIS A 30 2.18 2.77 -2.70
C HIS A 30 2.40 2.45 -4.18
N TRP A 31 1.46 1.71 -4.75
CA TRP A 31 1.38 1.41 -6.17
C TRP A 31 0.52 2.47 -6.88
N SER A 32 0.92 2.88 -8.08
CA SER A 32 0.12 3.77 -8.91
C SER A 32 0.25 3.39 -10.38
N ASP A 33 -0.88 3.27 -11.08
CA ASP A 33 -0.94 3.08 -12.54
C ASP A 33 -2.05 3.94 -13.15
N ASP A 34 -2.41 3.67 -14.41
CA ASP A 34 -3.41 4.44 -15.15
C ASP A 34 -4.86 4.22 -14.69
N ALA A 35 -5.12 3.20 -13.84
CA ALA A 35 -6.47 2.82 -13.40
C ALA A 35 -6.65 2.83 -11.88
N VAL A 36 -5.58 2.61 -11.09
CA VAL A 36 -5.65 2.63 -9.62
C VAL A 36 -4.40 3.21 -8.98
N SER A 37 -4.60 3.88 -7.85
CA SER A 37 -3.53 4.20 -6.90
C SER A 37 -3.88 3.56 -5.56
N LEU A 38 -3.03 2.66 -5.04
CA LEU A 38 -3.32 1.97 -3.79
C LEU A 38 -2.07 1.62 -2.99
N GLY A 39 -2.20 1.50 -1.67
CA GLY A 39 -1.06 1.15 -0.85
C GLY A 39 -1.30 1.24 0.65
N TRP A 40 -0.27 0.86 1.40
CA TRP A 40 -0.27 0.93 2.85
C TRP A 40 0.56 2.10 3.34
N HIS A 41 0.05 2.76 4.37
CA HIS A 41 0.69 3.87 5.03
C HIS A 41 0.71 3.61 6.53
N LYS A 42 1.81 4.00 7.16
CA LYS A 42 2.00 4.07 8.60
C LYS A 42 2.25 5.52 8.94
N ASP A 43 1.26 6.20 9.47
CA ASP A 43 1.27 7.60 9.85
C ASP A 43 0.13 7.91 10.83
N ASP A 44 -0.04 9.19 11.17
CA ASP A 44 -1.02 9.65 12.14
C ASP A 44 -2.25 10.32 11.46
N ASP A 45 -2.41 10.18 10.13
CA ASP A 45 -3.42 10.91 9.36
C ASP A 45 -4.83 10.32 9.53
N HIS A 46 -4.92 9.03 9.89
CA HIS A 46 -6.17 8.29 10.12
C HIS A 46 -6.16 7.54 11.46
N PRO A 47 -6.19 8.25 12.61
CA PRO A 47 -6.01 7.65 13.93
C PRO A 47 -7.13 6.65 14.31
N ASP A 48 -8.29 6.74 13.68
CA ASP A 48 -9.42 5.82 13.85
C ASP A 48 -9.20 4.44 13.19
N LEU A 49 -8.26 4.34 12.25
CA LEU A 49 -7.91 3.09 11.55
C LEU A 49 -6.74 2.34 12.19
N GLY A 50 -6.19 2.86 13.30
CA GLY A 50 -5.00 2.34 13.96
C GLY A 50 -3.72 2.94 13.38
N THR A 51 -2.58 2.31 13.67
CA THR A 51 -1.25 2.82 13.29
C THR A 51 -0.94 2.66 11.80
N THR A 52 -1.67 1.78 11.11
CA THR A 52 -1.51 1.54 9.67
C THR A 52 -2.86 1.56 8.99
N HIS A 53 -2.93 2.14 7.82
CA HIS A 53 -4.13 2.13 6.97
C HIS A 53 -3.76 1.75 5.54
N PHE A 54 -4.72 1.16 4.83
CA PHE A 54 -4.67 0.92 3.40
C PHE A 54 -5.55 1.95 2.70
N GLN A 55 -5.02 2.55 1.63
CA GLN A 55 -5.69 3.55 0.82
C GLN A 55 -5.84 2.99 -0.59
N VAL A 56 -7.01 3.18 -1.19
CA VAL A 56 -7.29 2.87 -2.60
C VAL A 56 -8.05 4.00 -3.25
N GLU A 57 -7.56 4.42 -4.41
CA GLU A 57 -8.08 5.48 -5.26
C GLU A 57 -8.33 4.93 -6.66
N THR A 58 -9.58 5.05 -7.12
CA THR A 58 -10.01 4.82 -8.50
C THR A 58 -10.64 6.11 -9.03
N GLU A 59 -11.49 6.06 -10.06
CA GLU A 59 -12.35 7.19 -10.43
C GLU A 59 -13.32 7.54 -9.28
N GLY A 60 -12.94 8.44 -8.38
CA GLY A 60 -13.73 8.85 -7.23
C GLY A 60 -12.90 9.31 -6.04
N GLU A 61 -13.54 9.37 -4.88
CA GLU A 61 -12.90 9.73 -3.61
C GLU A 61 -12.05 8.56 -3.07
N PRO A 62 -10.91 8.84 -2.40
CA PRO A 62 -10.09 7.83 -1.75
C PRO A 62 -10.86 7.07 -0.67
N VAL A 63 -10.74 5.74 -0.69
CA VAL A 63 -11.25 4.87 0.36
C VAL A 63 -10.09 4.46 1.26
N HIS A 64 -10.33 4.51 2.57
CA HIS A 64 -9.34 4.14 3.60
C HIS A 64 -9.90 2.99 4.45
N GLU A 65 -9.09 1.96 4.67
CA GLU A 65 -9.41 0.81 5.52
C GLU A 65 -8.25 0.50 6.49
N PRO A 66 -8.49 -0.18 7.62
CA PRO A 66 -7.41 -0.57 8.52
C PRO A 66 -6.35 -1.44 7.82
N GLY A 67 -5.09 -1.08 7.97
CA GLY A 67 -3.96 -1.76 7.31
C GLY A 67 -3.57 -3.07 7.97
N ASN A 68 -3.77 -3.18 9.29
CA ASN A 68 -3.45 -4.35 10.11
C ASN A 68 -2.02 -4.88 9.86
N ILE A 69 -1.04 -3.98 9.95
CA ILE A 69 0.39 -4.27 9.89
C ILE A 69 1.04 -3.75 11.19
N GLU A 70 1.49 -4.68 12.03
CA GLU A 70 2.13 -4.37 13.33
C GLU A 70 3.66 -4.26 13.23
N ALA A 71 4.21 -4.34 12.01
CA ALA A 71 5.66 -4.30 11.81
C ALA A 71 6.22 -2.90 12.08
N GLU A 72 7.14 -2.82 13.03
CA GLU A 72 7.92 -1.60 13.30
C GLU A 72 9.12 -1.46 12.37
N ALA A 73 9.83 -2.57 12.10
CA ALA A 73 11.00 -2.54 11.24
C ALA A 73 10.61 -2.24 9.78
N PRO A 74 11.28 -1.26 9.11
CA PRO A 74 10.88 -0.81 7.79
C PRO A 74 10.99 -1.88 6.70
N LEU A 75 11.96 -2.78 6.82
CA LEU A 75 12.09 -3.91 5.90
C LEU A 75 10.96 -4.92 6.07
N SER A 76 10.51 -5.17 7.30
CA SER A 76 9.39 -6.07 7.57
C SER A 76 8.06 -5.49 7.09
N PHE A 77 7.85 -4.18 7.27
CA PHE A 77 6.69 -3.48 6.71
C PHE A 77 6.66 -3.59 5.19
N LEU A 78 7.79 -3.31 4.52
CA LEU A 78 7.92 -3.43 3.07
C LEU A 78 7.62 -4.86 2.59
N GLU A 79 8.19 -5.87 3.24
CA GLU A 79 7.98 -7.28 2.92
C GLU A 79 6.49 -7.66 2.97
N ILE A 80 5.81 -7.29 4.07
CA ILE A 80 4.37 -7.55 4.24
C ILE A 80 3.54 -6.85 3.15
N CYS A 81 3.87 -5.60 2.82
CA CYS A 81 3.16 -4.87 1.76
C CYS A 81 3.34 -5.56 0.40
N LEU A 82 4.56 -5.96 0.07
CA LEU A 82 4.85 -6.63 -1.21
C LEU A 82 4.20 -8.02 -1.31
N ASP A 83 4.05 -8.73 -0.20
CA ASP A 83 3.35 -10.02 -0.15
C ASP A 83 1.83 -9.87 -0.38
N ARG A 84 1.22 -8.82 0.20
CA ARG A 84 -0.22 -8.53 0.08
C ARG A 84 -0.61 -7.83 -1.22
N LEU A 85 0.30 -7.04 -1.81
CA LEU A 85 0.02 -6.19 -2.99
C LEU A 85 -0.57 -6.96 -4.19
N PRO A 86 -0.09 -8.15 -4.58
CA PRO A 86 -0.65 -8.87 -5.72
C PRO A 86 -2.13 -9.24 -5.58
N GLU A 87 -2.59 -9.56 -4.37
CA GLU A 87 -4.01 -9.85 -4.12
C GLU A 87 -4.85 -8.59 -4.26
N LYS A 88 -4.45 -7.49 -3.60
CA LYS A 88 -5.12 -6.19 -3.73
C LYS A 88 -5.17 -5.69 -5.16
N LEU A 89 -4.13 -5.90 -5.95
CA LEU A 89 -4.14 -5.55 -7.37
C LEU A 89 -5.14 -6.40 -8.17
N ARG A 90 -5.28 -7.70 -7.89
CA ARG A 90 -6.27 -8.57 -8.56
C ARG A 90 -7.70 -8.14 -8.26
N GLU A 91 -7.99 -7.69 -7.04
CA GLU A 91 -9.30 -7.13 -6.67
C GLU A 91 -9.71 -5.92 -7.54
N THR A 92 -8.74 -5.27 -8.19
CA THR A 92 -8.97 -4.12 -9.09
C THR A 92 -8.96 -4.50 -10.57
N GLY A 93 -8.61 -5.73 -10.92
CA GLY A 93 -8.48 -6.20 -12.30
C GLY A 93 -9.79 -6.59 -12.99
N ASP A 94 -10.88 -6.75 -12.22
CA ASP A 94 -12.22 -7.07 -12.72
C ASP A 94 -13.09 -5.82 -12.98
N ARG A 95 -12.48 -4.62 -13.00
CA ARG A 95 -13.15 -3.33 -13.25
C ARG A 95 -12.77 -2.71 -14.59
#